data_AF-A0A1D2U2G8-F1
#
_entry.id   AF-A0A1D2U2G8-F1
#
_cell.length_a   1.000
_cell.length_b   1.000
_cell.length_c   1.000
_cell.angle_alpha   90.00
_cell.angle_beta   90.00
_cell.angle_gamma   90.00
#
_symmetry.space_group_name_H-M   'P 1'
#
loop_
_entity.id
_entity.type
_entity.pdbx_description
1 polymer ?
#
loop_
_entity_poly.entity_id
_entity_poly.type
_entity_poly.pdbx_seq_one_letter_code
_entity_poly.pdbx_strand_id
1 'polypeptide(L)'
;DGSPVKMGDTTTPVRALIKAQAHIGREEAAFRASLPGVALHQGEYDLYMDWVYQYGTGAWLKSSMRRELLAGNYVPACNALLDYRKLTSARQEGPGWVVSKRDAQGRPTRWEFDCSTPGNKVCRGVWTRQQERHAKCMALQ
;
A
#
# COMPACT_ATOMS: atom_id res chain seq x y z
N ASP A 1 20.74 0.72 10.46
CA ASP A 1 20.49 0.34 11.87
C ASP A 1 19.01 0.42 12.22
N GLY A 2 18.23 1.30 11.58
CA GLY A 2 16.77 1.31 11.75
C GLY A 2 16.31 1.97 13.04
N SER A 3 17.21 2.71 13.71
CA SER A 3 16.89 3.58 14.85
C SER A 3 16.01 4.77 14.41
N PRO A 4 15.13 5.26 15.30
CA PRO A 4 14.29 6.43 15.03
C PRO A 4 15.13 7.64 14.62
N VAL A 5 14.65 8.39 13.63
CA VAL A 5 15.24 9.68 13.24
C VAL A 5 14.86 10.76 14.24
N LYS A 6 15.76 11.72 14.45
CA LYS A 6 15.54 12.93 15.24
C LYS A 6 15.58 14.17 14.34
N MET A 7 14.95 15.25 14.80
CA MET A 7 15.02 16.53 14.08
C MET A 7 16.46 17.01 13.99
N GLY A 8 16.92 17.33 12.78
CA GLY A 8 18.30 17.74 12.50
C GLY A 8 19.22 16.61 12.03
N ASP A 9 18.77 15.34 12.07
CA ASP A 9 19.55 14.23 11.51
C ASP A 9 19.77 14.40 10.00
N THR A 10 21.01 14.14 9.56
CA THR A 10 21.34 14.00 8.13
C THR A 10 21.67 12.55 7.81
N THR A 11 21.60 12.19 6.52
CA THR A 11 21.91 10.83 6.07
C THR A 11 22.75 10.86 4.80
N THR A 12 23.46 9.76 4.55
CA THR A 12 24.17 9.50 3.29
C THR A 12 23.46 8.37 2.53
N PRO A 13 23.65 8.23 1.22
CA PRO A 13 23.02 7.15 0.45
C PRO A 13 23.27 5.75 1.04
N VAL A 14 24.50 5.48 1.50
CA VAL A 14 24.85 4.21 2.15
C VAL A 14 24.07 4.02 3.46
N ARG A 15 23.98 5.06 4.30
CA ARG A 15 23.22 4.98 5.56
C ARG A 15 21.71 4.86 5.33
N ALA A 16 21.20 5.52 4.30
CA ALA A 16 19.80 5.39 3.87
C ALA A 16 19.49 3.96 3.43
N LEU A 17 20.38 3.32 2.66
CA LEU A 17 20.23 1.92 2.24
C LEU A 17 20.17 0.97 3.44
N ILE A 18 21.10 1.10 4.41
CA ILE A 18 21.10 0.28 5.63
C ILE A 18 19.82 0.49 6.44
N LYS A 19 19.31 1.73 6.51
CA LYS A 19 18.06 2.04 7.21
C LYS A 19 16.85 1.43 6.49
N ALA A 20 16.79 1.51 5.16
CA ALA A 20 15.74 0.91 4.34
C ALA A 20 15.73 -0.62 4.51
N GLN A 21 16.88 -1.28 4.44
CA GLN A 21 16.98 -2.72 4.63
C GLN A 21 16.52 -3.16 6.03
N ALA A 22 16.92 -2.43 7.08
CA ALA A 22 16.48 -2.71 8.44
C ALA A 22 14.96 -2.54 8.64
N HIS A 23 14.34 -1.61 7.91
CA HIS A 23 12.88 -1.45 7.91
C HIS A 23 12.20 -2.61 7.16
N ILE A 24 12.66 -2.92 5.95
CA ILE A 24 12.13 -4.00 5.12
C ILE A 24 12.18 -5.33 5.87
N GLY A 25 13.31 -5.68 6.52
CA GLY A 25 13.43 -6.95 7.24
C GLY A 25 12.43 -7.13 8.39
N ARG A 26 12.02 -6.04 9.06
CA ARG A 26 10.99 -6.10 10.11
C ARG A 26 9.59 -6.30 9.53
N GLU A 27 9.27 -5.55 8.47
CA GLU A 27 7.98 -5.66 7.77
C GLU A 27 7.84 -7.04 7.12
N GLU A 28 8.93 -7.59 6.59
CA GLU A 28 8.96 -8.90 5.94
C GLU A 28 8.61 -10.03 6.92
N ALA A 29 9.19 -10.02 8.12
CA ALA A 29 8.88 -11.02 9.15
C ALA A 29 7.38 -10.98 9.51
N ALA A 30 6.80 -9.78 9.66
CA ALA A 30 5.38 -9.60 9.95
C ALA A 30 4.49 -10.04 8.77
N PHE A 31 4.87 -9.71 7.54
CA PHE A 31 4.19 -10.13 6.32
C PHE A 31 4.13 -11.66 6.21
N ARG A 32 5.27 -12.34 6.34
CA ARG A 32 5.35 -13.82 6.29
C ARG A 32 4.48 -14.48 7.36
N ALA A 33 4.57 -14.00 8.60
CA ALA A 33 3.76 -14.52 9.70
C ALA A 33 2.25 -14.32 9.47
N SER A 34 1.86 -13.32 8.67
CA SER A 34 0.46 -13.03 8.39
C SER A 34 -0.20 -13.96 7.36
N LEU A 35 0.57 -14.80 6.66
CA LEU A 35 0.14 -15.69 5.58
C LEU A 35 0.44 -17.18 5.87
N PRO A 36 0.00 -17.74 7.01
CA PRO A 36 0.28 -19.15 7.33
C PRO A 36 -0.31 -20.08 6.26
N GLY A 37 0.53 -20.94 5.68
CA GLY A 37 0.10 -21.97 4.72
C GLY A 37 -0.17 -21.47 3.30
N VAL A 38 0.01 -20.17 3.01
CA VAL A 38 -0.16 -19.63 1.65
C VAL A 38 1.13 -19.86 0.86
N ALA A 39 0.99 -20.41 -0.35
CA ALA A 39 2.08 -20.55 -1.30
C ALA A 39 2.06 -19.35 -2.26
N LEU A 40 3.19 -18.68 -2.46
CA LEU A 40 3.31 -17.57 -3.40
C LEU A 40 4.47 -17.85 -4.35
N HIS A 41 4.32 -17.42 -5.60
CA HIS A 41 5.48 -17.27 -6.48
C HIS A 41 6.41 -16.17 -5.93
N GLN A 42 7.71 -16.27 -6.21
CA GLN A 42 8.66 -15.22 -5.79
C GLN A 42 8.23 -13.83 -6.29
N GLY A 43 7.73 -13.75 -7.52
CA GLY A 43 7.22 -12.49 -8.07
C GLY A 43 6.00 -11.92 -7.35
N GLU A 44 5.10 -12.77 -6.84
CA GLU A 44 3.96 -12.33 -6.02
C GLU A 44 4.43 -11.86 -4.65
N TYR A 45 5.36 -12.59 -4.04
CA TYR A 45 5.95 -12.23 -2.76
C TYR A 45 6.60 -10.85 -2.82
N ASP A 46 7.47 -10.63 -3.81
CA ASP A 46 8.17 -9.36 -4.01
C ASP A 46 7.19 -8.22 -4.28
N LEU A 47 6.12 -8.49 -5.06
CA LEU A 47 5.07 -7.53 -5.34
C LEU A 47 4.31 -7.12 -4.08
N TYR A 48 3.92 -8.08 -3.25
CA TYR A 48 3.17 -7.79 -2.03
C TYR A 48 4.07 -7.11 -0.99
N MET A 49 5.35 -7.46 -0.92
CA MET A 49 6.33 -6.75 -0.09
C MET A 49 6.53 -5.30 -0.55
N ASP A 50 6.62 -5.06 -1.85
CA ASP A 50 6.66 -3.71 -2.42
C ASP A 50 5.38 -2.92 -2.10
N TRP A 51 4.23 -3.60 -2.11
CA TRP A 51 2.95 -3.02 -1.71
C TRP A 51 2.90 -2.68 -0.21
N VAL A 52 3.36 -3.60 0.66
CA VAL A 52 3.47 -3.41 2.12
C VAL A 52 4.40 -2.25 2.43
N TYR A 53 5.52 -2.10 1.73
CA TYR A 53 6.42 -0.97 1.90
C TYR A 53 5.73 0.38 1.65
N GLN A 54 4.78 0.44 0.71
CA GLN A 54 4.06 1.67 0.40
C GLN A 54 2.90 1.97 1.36
N TYR A 55 2.09 0.96 1.71
CA TYR A 55 0.84 1.15 2.46
C TYR A 55 0.91 0.68 3.92
N GLY A 56 1.97 -0.01 4.30
CA GLY A 56 2.27 -0.52 5.63
C GLY A 56 1.56 -1.83 5.99
N THR A 57 2.14 -2.57 6.94
CA THR A 57 1.57 -3.83 7.47
C THR A 57 0.15 -3.66 8.02
N GLY A 58 -0.18 -2.52 8.64
CA GLY A 58 -1.52 -2.28 9.17
C GLY A 58 -2.62 -2.29 8.09
N ALA A 59 -2.31 -1.79 6.89
CA ALA A 59 -3.23 -1.84 5.75
C ALA A 59 -3.26 -3.24 5.13
N TRP A 60 -2.11 -3.91 5.05
CA TRP A 60 -2.00 -5.30 4.59
C TRP A 60 -2.88 -6.26 5.38
N LEU A 61 -2.80 -6.20 6.71
CA LEU A 61 -3.54 -7.11 7.59
C LEU A 61 -5.06 -7.01 7.42
N LYS A 62 -5.56 -5.83 7.02
CA LYS A 62 -6.99 -5.52 6.79
C LYS A 62 -7.38 -5.62 5.31
N SER A 63 -6.43 -5.95 4.43
CA SER A 63 -6.65 -5.92 2.99
C SER A 63 -7.51 -7.08 2.52
N SER A 64 -8.28 -6.84 1.45
CA SER A 64 -8.92 -7.93 0.70
C SER A 64 -7.86 -8.87 0.12
N MET A 65 -6.69 -8.37 -0.34
CA MET A 65 -5.60 -9.19 -0.85
C MET A 65 -5.22 -10.32 0.11
N ARG A 66 -4.88 -9.99 1.36
CA ARG A 66 -4.51 -10.98 2.38
C ARG A 66 -5.65 -11.95 2.66
N ARG A 67 -6.89 -11.45 2.77
CA ARG A 67 -8.08 -12.30 3.02
C ARG A 67 -8.25 -13.33 1.90
N GLU A 68 -8.15 -12.90 0.64
CA GLU A 68 -8.29 -13.77 -0.52
C GLU A 68 -7.14 -14.77 -0.62
N LEU A 69 -5.89 -14.36 -0.36
CA LEU A 69 -4.74 -15.27 -0.31
C LEU A 69 -4.91 -16.39 0.73
N LEU A 70 -5.40 -16.06 1.93
CA LEU A 70 -5.69 -17.06 2.97
C LEU A 70 -6.79 -18.04 2.57
N ALA A 71 -7.69 -17.63 1.67
CA ALA A 71 -8.73 -18.49 1.11
C ALA A 71 -8.25 -19.27 -0.13
N GLY A 72 -7.00 -19.09 -0.58
CA GLY A 72 -6.47 -19.68 -1.82
C GLY A 72 -6.99 -19.00 -3.09
N ASN A 73 -7.62 -17.83 -2.98
CA ASN A 73 -8.21 -17.08 -4.08
C ASN A 73 -7.19 -16.09 -4.68
N TYR A 74 -6.21 -16.59 -5.44
CA TYR A 74 -5.11 -15.75 -5.94
C TYR A 74 -5.54 -14.69 -6.96
N VAL A 75 -6.42 -15.01 -7.91
CA VAL A 75 -6.94 -14.02 -8.89
C VAL A 75 -7.73 -12.89 -8.19
N PRO A 76 -8.68 -13.17 -7.28
CA PRO A 76 -9.29 -12.13 -6.45
C PRO A 76 -8.29 -11.31 -5.63
N ALA A 77 -7.23 -11.94 -5.12
CA ALA A 77 -6.16 -11.21 -4.44
C ALA A 77 -5.46 -10.22 -5.37
N CYS A 78 -5.13 -10.62 -6.61
CA CYS A 78 -4.57 -9.72 -7.61
C CYS A 78 -5.53 -8.54 -7.90
N ASN A 79 -6.82 -8.81 -8.13
CA ASN A 79 -7.80 -7.77 -8.42
C ASN A 79 -7.93 -6.72 -7.29
N ALA A 80 -7.81 -7.15 -6.03
CA ALA A 80 -7.85 -6.26 -4.87
C ALA A 80 -6.70 -5.23 -4.83
N LEU A 81 -5.64 -5.39 -5.62
CA LEU A 81 -4.62 -4.34 -5.77
C LEU A 81 -5.24 -3.05 -6.32
N LEU A 82 -6.23 -3.12 -7.21
CA LEU A 82 -6.79 -1.94 -7.86
C LEU A 82 -7.60 -1.04 -6.91
N ASP A 83 -8.01 -1.55 -5.76
CA ASP A 83 -8.75 -0.78 -4.74
C ASP A 83 -7.86 0.28 -4.05
N TYR A 84 -6.54 0.10 -4.08
CA TYR A 84 -5.57 1.00 -3.43
C TYR A 84 -5.21 2.22 -4.28
N ARG A 85 -6.24 2.81 -4.88
CA ARG A 85 -6.19 3.98 -5.76
C ARG A 85 -6.57 5.29 -5.07
N LYS A 86 -6.83 5.29 -3.75
CA LYS A 86 -7.32 6.49 -3.05
C LYS A 86 -6.19 7.26 -2.36
N LEU A 87 -6.20 8.58 -2.52
CA LEU A 87 -5.42 9.52 -1.72
C LEU A 87 -6.35 10.17 -0.69
N THR A 88 -5.90 10.41 0.55
CA THR A 88 -6.74 11.04 1.58
C THR A 88 -6.12 12.33 2.11
N SER A 89 -6.98 13.26 2.54
CA SER A 89 -6.59 14.51 3.20
C SER A 89 -7.56 14.86 4.33
N ALA A 90 -7.08 15.66 5.29
CA ALA A 90 -7.88 16.30 6.33
C ALA A 90 -8.59 17.57 5.84
N ARG A 91 -8.47 17.92 4.54
CA ARG A 91 -9.22 19.02 3.91
C ARG A 91 -9.69 18.58 2.52
N GLN A 92 -10.67 19.31 1.99
CA GLN A 92 -11.03 19.20 0.58
C GLN A 92 -10.00 20.00 -0.25
N GLU A 93 -8.99 19.33 -0.82
CA GLU A 93 -7.90 20.01 -1.52
C GLU A 93 -8.32 20.61 -2.88
N GLY A 94 -9.50 20.25 -3.40
CA GLY A 94 -10.04 20.81 -4.64
C GLY A 94 -11.20 20.01 -5.22
N PRO A 95 -11.57 20.29 -6.50
CA PRO A 95 -12.59 19.53 -7.22
C PRO A 95 -12.25 18.04 -7.31
N GLY A 96 -13.28 17.18 -7.26
CA GLY A 96 -13.14 15.72 -7.32
C GLY A 96 -12.79 15.04 -5.98
N TRP A 97 -12.45 15.81 -4.93
CA TRP A 97 -12.33 15.29 -3.58
C TRP A 97 -13.71 15.08 -2.95
N VAL A 98 -13.97 13.88 -2.46
CA VAL A 98 -15.24 13.48 -1.83
C VAL A 98 -15.03 13.18 -0.35
N VAL A 99 -16.10 13.27 0.45
CA VAL A 99 -16.04 12.97 1.88
C VAL A 99 -15.86 11.46 2.09
N SER A 100 -14.78 11.05 2.75
CA SER A 100 -14.51 9.65 3.09
C SER A 100 -14.85 9.29 4.53
N LYS A 101 -14.83 10.28 5.43
CA LYS A 101 -15.21 10.07 6.83
C LYS A 101 -15.97 11.26 7.38
N ARG A 102 -16.99 10.96 8.20
CA ARG A 102 -17.74 11.93 8.99
C ARG A 102 -17.57 11.65 10.49
N ASP A 103 -17.68 12.69 11.31
CA ASP A 103 -17.78 12.52 12.76
C ASP A 103 -19.19 12.07 13.19
N ALA A 104 -19.39 11.90 14.49
CA ALA A 104 -20.68 11.49 15.07
C ALA A 104 -21.80 12.52 14.83
N GLN A 105 -21.46 13.78 14.53
CA GLN A 105 -22.41 14.85 14.21
C GLN A 105 -22.63 14.98 12.69
N GLY A 106 -22.06 14.08 11.88
CA GLY A 106 -22.20 14.08 10.43
C GLY A 106 -21.28 15.07 9.70
N ARG A 107 -20.39 15.78 10.41
CA ARG A 107 -19.46 16.74 9.80
C ARG A 107 -18.31 16.00 9.11
N PRO A 108 -17.89 16.43 7.90
CA PRO A 108 -16.78 15.79 7.20
C PRO A 108 -15.48 16.01 7.97
N THR A 109 -14.75 14.92 8.20
CA THR A 109 -13.44 14.92 8.90
C THR A 109 -12.30 14.41 8.03
N ARG A 110 -12.62 13.71 6.94
CA ARG A 110 -11.65 13.22 5.98
C ARG A 110 -12.24 13.28 4.58
N TRP A 111 -11.38 13.61 3.64
CA TRP A 111 -11.67 13.60 2.22
C TRP A 111 -10.77 12.59 1.52
N GLU A 112 -11.24 12.10 0.39
CA GLU A 112 -10.47 11.26 -0.51
C GLU A 112 -10.59 11.70 -1.95
N PHE A 113 -9.57 11.37 -2.73
CA PHE A 113 -9.52 11.54 -4.17
C PHE A 113 -9.22 10.21 -4.84
N ASP A 114 -9.92 9.95 -5.94
CA ASP A 114 -9.71 8.75 -6.73
C ASP A 114 -8.58 8.95 -7.76
N CYS A 115 -7.42 8.35 -7.50
CA CYS A 115 -6.26 8.51 -8.34
C CYS A 115 -6.42 7.93 -9.75
N SER A 116 -7.43 7.06 -9.98
CA SER A 116 -7.75 6.55 -11.31
C SER A 116 -8.59 7.51 -12.15
N THR A 117 -8.95 8.68 -11.62
CA THR A 117 -9.67 9.71 -12.39
C THR A 117 -8.89 10.09 -13.65
N PRO A 118 -9.49 10.02 -14.85
CA PRO A 118 -8.81 10.36 -16.10
C PRO A 118 -8.25 11.79 -16.08
N GLY A 119 -7.02 11.97 -16.58
CA GLY A 119 -6.35 13.28 -16.60
C GLY A 119 -5.87 13.80 -15.24
N ASN A 120 -6.02 13.02 -14.16
CA ASN A 120 -5.54 13.38 -12.82
C ASN A 120 -4.03 13.70 -12.80
N LYS A 121 -3.68 14.85 -12.21
CA LYS A 121 -2.29 15.28 -11.98
C LYS A 121 -1.86 15.26 -10.50
N VAL A 122 -2.77 14.93 -9.58
CA VAL A 122 -2.54 14.92 -8.12
C VAL A 122 -1.78 13.67 -7.70
N CYS A 123 -2.25 12.49 -8.10
CA CYS A 123 -1.73 11.21 -7.61
C CYS A 123 -1.69 10.12 -8.70
N ARG A 124 -1.45 10.51 -9.94
CA ARG A 124 -1.36 9.58 -11.09
C ARG A 124 -0.41 8.41 -10.83
N GLY A 125 0.74 8.67 -10.19
CA GLY A 125 1.74 7.64 -9.89
C GLY A 125 1.21 6.51 -9.00
N VAL A 126 0.26 6.81 -8.10
CA VAL A 126 -0.41 5.78 -7.28
C VAL A 126 -1.17 4.82 -8.18
N TRP A 127 -1.97 5.35 -9.11
CA TRP A 127 -2.77 4.52 -10.01
C TRP A 127 -1.92 3.74 -11.01
N THR A 128 -0.88 4.35 -11.57
CA THR A 128 0.07 3.66 -12.45
C THR A 128 0.71 2.47 -11.74
N ARG A 129 1.17 2.65 -10.50
CA ARG A 129 1.80 1.56 -9.74
C ARG A 129 0.83 0.42 -9.42
N GLN A 130 -0.43 0.73 -9.11
CA GLN A 130 -1.42 -0.33 -8.87
C GLN A 130 -1.75 -1.13 -10.13
N GLN A 131 -1.83 -0.49 -11.30
CA GLN A 131 -2.02 -1.20 -12.57
C GLN A 131 -0.81 -2.09 -12.90
N GLU A 132 0.41 -1.59 -12.72
CA GLU A 132 1.63 -2.38 -12.95
C GLU A 132 1.72 -3.59 -12.03
N ARG A 133 1.39 -3.42 -10.74
CA ARG A 133 1.32 -4.54 -9.79
C ARG A 133 0.24 -5.54 -10.22
N HIS A 134 -0.98 -5.08 -10.49
CA HIS A 134 -2.06 -5.95 -10.93
C HIS A 134 -1.67 -6.78 -12.15
N ALA A 135 -1.11 -6.14 -13.19
CA ALA A 135 -0.66 -6.81 -14.40
C ALA A 135 0.41 -7.88 -14.11
N LYS A 136 1.40 -7.58 -13.26
CA LYS A 136 2.44 -8.54 -12.85
C LYS A 136 1.86 -9.70 -12.04
N CYS A 137 0.94 -9.43 -11.13
CA CYS A 137 0.27 -10.44 -10.32
C CYS A 137 -0.54 -11.40 -11.21
N MET A 138 -1.33 -10.84 -12.13
CA MET A 138 -2.14 -11.62 -13.09
C MET A 138 -1.30 -12.46 -14.05
N ALA A 139 -0.09 -12.00 -14.43
CA ALA A 139 0.82 -12.76 -15.29
C ALA A 139 1.41 -14.01 -14.62
N LEU A 140 1.23 -14.17 -13.31
CA LEU A 140 1.69 -15.32 -12.52
C LEU A 140 0.56 -16.31 -12.20
N GLN A 141 -0.67 -16.03 -12.63
CA GLN A 141 -1.86 -16.88 -12.42
C GLN A 141 -2.14 -17.77 -13.63
#